data_AF-A0A7C3NJB5-F1
#
_entry.id   AF-A0A7C3NJB5-F1
#
_cell.length_a   1.000
_cell.length_b   1.000
_cell.length_c   1.000
_cell.angle_alpha   90.00
_cell.angle_beta   90.00
_cell.angle_gamma   90.00
#
_symmetry.space_group_name_H-M   'P 1'
#
loop_
_entity.id
_entity.type
_entity.pdbx_description
1 polymer ?
#
loop_
_entity_poly.entity_id
_entity_poly.type
_entity_poly.pdbx_seq_one_letter_code
_entity_poly.pdbx_strand_id
1 'polypeptide(L)'
;MLHLKLFGWMVGIALLGSVWISSNLFKPSFRLSAAEVQARGEQTQERFEIYLERLDRYYGSLRSALETDGQTDLLRRLEPPQEIPFGYQILPNIVAEKAPHESGARMVGYSWTWTDKLIGAATQALAQAEMALGRIAAADRTTRQPRYEELAVRYLELRSSMRNIGAHVQYNRFWQTAFAANLERSGPEISAPAFGRREMTAAAALLDTPEFIRLERVEGHWLIDVSLYTDIEDRDFLRSVKENVEAVWRLRSVDDEFRVRVNFIMIAPARLYVQSHPPPTGADLVLEHHLSLFPPRAAILTTGARTTHVWGRAILLGPEDISGRVLAHEMGHILGFSDSYVRRYKDLGADGYQIVELTGGSNDIMASPASGAVLASHFYKLVHRLKPKPILRSLQHEMSSTDRRATIAGLARSVELPRTSVRVASA
;
A
#
# COMPACT_ATOMS: atom_id res chain seq x y z
N MET A 1 -15.39 23.86 16.50
CA MET A 1 -13.91 23.73 16.52
C MET A 1 -13.55 22.50 17.36
N LEU A 2 -13.60 21.30 16.76
CA LEU A 2 -13.14 20.06 17.38
C LEU A 2 -12.35 19.31 16.30
N HIS A 3 -11.02 19.44 16.33
CA HIS A 3 -10.13 18.68 15.46
C HIS A 3 -9.98 17.27 16.00
N LEU A 4 -10.58 16.31 15.29
CA LEU A 4 -10.51 14.89 15.59
C LEU A 4 -9.15 14.35 15.15
N LYS A 5 -8.22 14.21 16.11
CA LYS A 5 -6.98 13.46 15.97
C LYS A 5 -7.32 11.97 15.95
N LEU A 6 -7.52 11.41 14.76
CA LEU A 6 -7.66 9.97 14.54
C LEU A 6 -6.42 9.46 13.81
N PHE A 7 -5.66 8.62 14.54
CA PHE A 7 -4.54 7.74 14.16
C PHE A 7 -3.29 8.01 14.98
N GLY A 8 -3.33 7.48 16.19
CA GLY A 8 -2.20 7.20 17.03
C GLY A 8 -2.75 6.32 18.14
N TRP A 9 -2.36 5.05 18.17
CA TRP A 9 -2.22 4.17 19.33
C TRP A 9 -2.30 2.69 18.89
N MET A 10 -1.14 2.02 18.88
CA MET A 10 -0.97 0.64 19.32
C MET A 10 0.54 0.33 19.39
N VAL A 11 1.21 0.82 20.44
CA VAL A 11 2.48 0.25 20.93
C VAL A 11 2.41 0.30 22.45
N GLY A 12 2.38 -0.87 23.09
CA GLY A 12 2.39 -0.93 24.55
C GLY A 12 2.03 -2.28 25.16
N ILE A 13 2.62 -3.39 24.70
CA ILE A 13 2.77 -4.59 25.54
C ILE A 13 4.17 -5.15 25.33
N ALA A 14 5.04 -4.90 26.31
CA ALA A 14 6.28 -5.63 26.53
C ALA A 14 6.03 -6.64 27.65
N LEU A 15 6.27 -7.93 27.41
CA LEU A 15 6.54 -8.92 28.45
C LEU A 15 7.43 -10.05 27.89
N LEU A 16 8.68 -10.05 28.37
CA LEU A 16 9.61 -11.15 28.63
C LEU A 16 9.44 -12.46 27.83
N GLY A 17 10.25 -12.62 26.79
CA GLY A 17 10.49 -13.90 26.13
C GLY A 17 11.82 -14.52 26.60
N SER A 18 11.73 -15.58 27.38
CA SER A 18 12.84 -16.49 27.70
C SER A 18 13.33 -17.17 26.42
N VAL A 19 14.64 -17.11 26.19
CA VAL A 19 15.32 -17.76 25.05
C VAL A 19 15.33 -19.27 25.27
N TRP A 20 14.54 -20.01 24.49
CA TRP A 20 14.61 -21.47 24.36
C TRP A 20 15.25 -21.79 23.01
N ILE A 21 16.53 -22.14 23.02
CA ILE A 21 17.25 -22.64 21.84
C ILE A 21 16.98 -24.16 21.78
N SER A 22 15.91 -24.57 21.10
CA SER A 22 15.74 -25.96 20.69
C SER A 22 16.40 -26.21 19.35
N SER A 23 17.36 -27.11 19.36
CA SER A 23 17.97 -27.76 18.21
C SER A 23 16.93 -28.54 17.40
N ASN A 24 16.29 -27.89 16.42
CA ASN A 24 15.51 -28.55 15.36
C ASN A 24 16.45 -28.97 14.22
N LEU A 25 17.06 -30.14 14.36
CA LEU A 25 17.71 -30.84 13.25
C LEU A 25 16.62 -31.51 12.40
N PHE A 26 16.48 -31.06 11.15
CA PHE A 26 15.74 -31.66 10.03
C PHE A 26 14.37 -32.28 10.37
N LYS A 27 13.36 -31.43 10.56
CA LYS A 27 11.98 -31.89 10.30
C LYS A 27 11.79 -31.94 8.78
N PRO A 28 11.25 -33.04 8.20
CA PRO A 28 10.85 -33.05 6.80
C PRO A 28 9.88 -31.89 6.59
N SER A 29 10.15 -31.04 5.59
CA SER A 29 9.28 -29.93 5.22
C SER A 29 7.94 -30.52 4.77
N PHE A 30 6.96 -30.51 5.67
CA PHE A 30 5.61 -30.99 5.39
C PHE A 30 4.92 -29.92 4.56
N ARG A 31 5.03 -30.05 3.23
CA ARG A 31 4.44 -29.10 2.29
C ARG A 31 2.94 -29.34 2.23
N LEU A 32 2.15 -28.30 2.51
CA LEU A 32 0.72 -28.36 2.24
C LEU A 32 0.44 -28.41 0.75
N SER A 33 -0.53 -29.24 0.38
CA SER A 33 -1.18 -29.21 -0.91
C SER A 33 -1.99 -27.91 -1.08
N ALA A 34 -2.26 -27.52 -2.33
CA ALA A 34 -3.12 -26.37 -2.61
C ALA A 34 -4.52 -26.50 -1.97
N ALA A 35 -5.04 -27.73 -1.88
CA ALA A 35 -6.33 -28.01 -1.25
C ALA A 35 -6.30 -27.75 0.28
N GLU A 36 -5.22 -28.14 0.96
CA GLU A 36 -5.08 -27.88 2.41
C GLU A 36 -4.92 -26.38 2.70
N VAL A 37 -4.14 -25.66 1.88
CA VAL A 37 -4.01 -24.20 1.96
C VAL A 37 -5.36 -23.51 1.77
N GLN A 38 -6.15 -23.97 0.79
CA GLN A 38 -7.49 -23.47 0.53
C GLN A 38 -8.42 -23.73 1.72
N ALA A 39 -8.49 -24.96 2.23
CA ALA A 39 -9.32 -25.33 3.36
C ALA A 39 -9.00 -24.50 4.62
N ARG A 40 -7.72 -24.23 4.88
CA ARG A 40 -7.30 -23.35 5.99
C ARG A 40 -7.80 -21.91 5.83
N GLY A 41 -7.78 -21.40 4.59
CA GLY A 41 -8.33 -20.09 4.24
C GLY A 41 -9.84 -20.02 4.39
N GLU A 42 -10.56 -21.08 4.01
CA GLU A 42 -12.01 -21.22 4.19
C GLU A 42 -12.41 -21.20 5.67
N GLN A 43 -11.68 -21.90 6.54
CA GLN A 43 -11.91 -21.84 7.98
C GLN A 43 -11.74 -20.42 8.56
N THR A 44 -10.72 -19.67 8.12
CA THR A 44 -10.52 -18.29 8.57
C THR A 44 -11.65 -17.38 8.07
N GLN A 45 -12.07 -17.58 6.82
CA GLN A 45 -13.18 -16.87 6.20
C GLN A 45 -14.49 -17.09 6.96
N GLU A 46 -14.82 -18.35 7.28
CA GLU A 46 -16.03 -18.69 8.05
C GLU A 46 -16.05 -17.98 9.42
N ARG A 47 -14.92 -17.99 10.13
CA ARG A 47 -14.81 -17.25 11.41
C ARG A 47 -14.99 -15.75 11.23
N PHE A 48 -14.49 -15.19 10.14
CA PHE A 48 -14.69 -13.78 9.83
C PHE A 48 -16.16 -13.49 9.51
N GLU A 49 -16.84 -14.35 8.75
CA GLU A 49 -18.28 -14.23 8.45
C GLU A 49 -19.14 -14.27 9.71
N ILE A 50 -18.86 -15.19 10.64
CA ILE A 50 -19.53 -15.21 11.95
C ILE A 50 -19.33 -13.89 12.71
N TYR A 51 -18.12 -13.30 12.65
CA TYR A 51 -17.87 -11.99 13.23
C TYR A 51 -18.68 -10.88 12.54
N LEU A 52 -18.78 -10.89 11.20
CA LEU A 52 -19.58 -9.94 10.43
C LEU A 52 -21.06 -9.98 10.83
N GLU A 53 -21.65 -11.17 10.86
CA GLU A 53 -23.06 -11.36 11.26
C GLU A 53 -23.33 -10.87 12.68
N ARG A 54 -22.40 -11.10 13.60
CA ARG A 54 -22.52 -10.64 14.98
C ARG A 54 -22.38 -9.12 15.09
N LEU A 55 -21.45 -8.52 14.34
CA LEU A 55 -21.29 -7.07 14.30
C LEU A 55 -22.54 -6.37 13.74
N ASP A 56 -23.18 -6.96 12.72
CA ASP A 56 -24.43 -6.45 12.15
C ASP A 56 -25.59 -6.51 13.16
N ARG A 57 -25.75 -7.63 13.88
CA ARG A 57 -26.74 -7.74 14.96
C ARG A 57 -26.49 -6.73 16.09
N TYR A 58 -25.24 -6.52 16.46
CA TYR A 58 -24.88 -5.49 17.45
C TYR A 58 -25.23 -4.09 16.97
N TYR A 59 -24.97 -3.77 15.69
CA TYR A 59 -25.37 -2.49 15.09
C TYR A 59 -26.88 -2.29 15.16
N GLY A 60 -27.68 -3.28 14.75
CA GLY A 60 -29.14 -3.22 14.83
C GLY A 60 -29.63 -2.99 16.26
N SER A 61 -29.02 -3.66 17.25
CA SER A 61 -29.34 -3.48 18.66
C SER A 61 -28.98 -2.09 19.19
N LEU A 62 -27.79 -1.58 18.84
CA LEU A 62 -27.34 -0.25 19.23
C LEU A 62 -28.25 0.83 18.62
N ARG A 63 -28.54 0.70 17.33
CA ARG A 63 -29.45 1.61 16.60
C ARG A 63 -30.83 1.64 17.24
N SER A 64 -31.43 0.48 17.50
CA SER A 64 -32.74 0.38 18.14
C SER A 64 -32.78 1.03 19.52
N ALA A 65 -31.71 0.86 20.32
CA ALA A 65 -31.59 1.49 21.63
C ALA A 65 -31.46 3.03 21.52
N LEU A 66 -30.68 3.52 20.56
CA LEU A 66 -30.52 4.96 20.30
C LEU A 66 -31.82 5.61 19.79
N GLU A 67 -32.58 4.92 18.93
CA GLU A 67 -33.89 5.36 18.44
C GLU A 67 -34.89 5.47 19.60
N THR A 68 -34.94 4.45 20.47
CA THR A 68 -35.82 4.43 21.66
C THR A 68 -35.54 5.58 22.61
N ASP A 69 -34.27 5.92 22.82
CA ASP A 69 -33.85 6.99 23.74
C ASP A 69 -33.70 8.37 23.04
N GLY A 70 -34.12 8.49 21.77
CA GLY A 70 -34.18 9.75 21.02
C GLY A 70 -32.81 10.36 20.67
N GLN A 71 -31.77 9.54 20.46
CA GLN A 71 -30.39 9.98 20.23
C GLN A 71 -30.07 10.23 18.75
N THR A 72 -30.79 11.17 18.11
CA THR A 72 -30.72 11.42 16.66
C THR A 72 -29.32 11.79 16.15
N ASP A 73 -28.56 12.58 16.91
CA ASP A 73 -27.20 12.97 16.50
C ASP A 73 -26.24 11.79 16.45
N LEU A 74 -26.38 10.82 17.37
CA LEU A 74 -25.57 9.60 17.37
C LEU A 74 -25.98 8.66 16.25
N LEU A 75 -27.28 8.54 15.96
CA LEU A 75 -27.76 7.74 14.83
C LEU A 75 -27.14 8.20 13.51
N ARG A 76 -27.13 9.51 13.25
CA ARG A 76 -26.50 10.08 12.04
C ARG A 76 -25.01 9.76 11.95
N ARG A 77 -24.30 9.69 13.09
CA ARG A 77 -22.87 9.35 13.12
C ARG A 77 -22.60 7.86 12.89
N LEU A 78 -23.57 7.00 13.14
CA LEU A 78 -23.44 5.55 12.99
C LEU A 78 -23.95 5.02 11.64
N GLU A 79 -24.65 5.85 10.88
CA GLU A 79 -25.03 5.54 9.51
C GLU A 79 -23.79 5.01 8.77
N PRO A 80 -23.92 3.85 8.09
CA PRO A 80 -22.84 3.35 7.28
C PRO A 80 -22.34 4.44 6.35
N PRO A 81 -21.02 4.64 6.22
CA PRO A 81 -20.53 5.45 5.12
C PRO A 81 -21.19 4.91 3.87
N GLN A 82 -21.79 5.80 3.09
CA GLN A 82 -22.35 5.43 1.81
C GLN A 82 -21.30 4.64 1.06
N GLU A 83 -21.72 3.53 0.44
CA GLU A 83 -20.83 2.79 -0.45
C GLU A 83 -20.23 3.80 -1.42
N ILE A 84 -18.89 3.90 -1.41
CA ILE A 84 -18.20 4.83 -2.28
C ILE A 84 -18.54 4.35 -3.70
N PRO A 85 -19.23 5.17 -4.51
CA PRO A 85 -19.51 4.79 -5.89
C PRO A 85 -18.19 4.40 -6.56
N PHE A 86 -18.19 3.36 -7.38
CA PHE A 86 -17.03 2.96 -8.16
C PHE A 86 -17.48 2.64 -9.59
N GLY A 87 -16.52 2.41 -10.48
CA GLY A 87 -16.80 2.06 -11.87
C GLY A 87 -16.38 3.16 -12.84
N TYR A 88 -16.93 3.08 -14.05
CA TYR A 88 -16.54 3.94 -15.16
C TYR A 88 -16.76 5.43 -14.85
N GLN A 89 -15.77 6.27 -15.15
CA GLN A 89 -15.75 7.72 -14.90
C GLN A 89 -15.92 8.14 -13.44
N ILE A 90 -15.80 7.23 -12.47
CA ILE A 90 -15.70 7.60 -11.06
C ILE A 90 -14.24 7.85 -10.73
N LEU A 91 -13.95 9.09 -10.29
CA LEU A 91 -12.61 9.55 -10.00
C LEU A 91 -12.37 9.63 -8.48
N PRO A 92 -11.15 9.32 -8.02
CA PRO A 92 -10.78 9.56 -6.64
C PRO A 92 -10.56 11.05 -6.38
N ASN A 93 -10.67 11.49 -5.12
CA ASN A 93 -10.13 12.79 -4.75
C ASN A 93 -8.61 12.70 -4.63
N ILE A 94 -7.90 13.67 -5.21
CA ILE A 94 -6.47 13.81 -4.96
C ILE A 94 -6.28 14.59 -3.67
N VAL A 95 -5.87 13.90 -2.62
CA VAL A 95 -5.72 14.48 -1.29
C VAL A 95 -4.29 14.91 -1.02
N ALA A 96 -4.15 15.94 -0.18
CA ALA A 96 -2.85 16.41 0.27
C ALA A 96 -2.06 15.28 0.95
N GLU A 97 -0.75 15.26 0.73
CA GLU A 97 0.13 14.30 1.38
C GLU A 97 0.05 14.45 2.90
N LYS A 98 -0.14 13.33 3.59
CA LYS A 98 0.12 13.30 5.04
C LYS A 98 1.63 13.45 5.22
N ALA A 99 2.03 14.21 6.25
CA ALA A 99 3.45 14.37 6.57
C ALA A 99 4.11 12.98 6.65
N PRO A 100 5.25 12.78 5.97
CA PRO A 100 5.89 11.47 5.95
C PRO A 100 6.19 11.08 7.40
N HIS A 101 5.61 9.97 7.83
CA HIS A 101 6.07 9.35 9.06
C HIS A 101 7.45 8.76 8.78
N GLU A 102 8.44 9.09 9.63
CA GLU A 102 9.75 8.44 9.59
C GLU A 102 9.55 6.92 9.79
N SER A 103 9.43 6.21 8.69
CA SER A 103 9.32 4.77 8.67
C SER A 103 10.71 4.20 8.49
N GLY A 104 11.34 3.80 9.60
CA GLY A 104 12.45 2.86 9.55
C GLY A 104 12.06 1.58 8.83
N ALA A 105 13.02 0.66 8.61
CA ALA A 105 12.73 -0.62 7.98
C ALA A 105 11.56 -1.31 8.69
N ARG A 106 10.50 -1.62 7.93
CA ARG A 106 9.30 -2.28 8.45
C ARG A 106 9.19 -3.66 7.86
N MET A 107 9.03 -4.62 8.76
CA MET A 107 8.68 -5.99 8.45
C MET A 107 7.18 -6.16 8.74
N VAL A 108 6.40 -6.42 7.70
CA VAL A 108 4.96 -6.70 7.85
C VAL A 108 4.73 -8.17 7.52
N GLY A 109 4.08 -8.88 8.45
CA GLY A 109 3.78 -10.30 8.30
C GLY A 109 2.29 -10.52 8.08
N TYR A 110 1.94 -11.35 7.10
CA TYR A 110 0.57 -11.78 6.81
C TYR A 110 0.53 -13.32 6.88
N SER A 111 -0.39 -13.86 7.67
CA SER A 111 -0.65 -15.30 7.75
C SER A 111 -2.07 -15.55 8.23
N TRP A 112 -2.59 -16.77 8.04
CA TRP A 112 -3.90 -17.14 8.58
C TRP A 112 -3.92 -17.04 10.11
N THR A 113 -2.87 -17.48 10.80
CA THR A 113 -2.74 -17.35 12.26
C THR A 113 -2.77 -15.89 12.72
N TRP A 114 -2.17 -14.95 11.97
CA TRP A 114 -2.23 -13.53 12.31
C TRP A 114 -3.65 -12.97 12.11
N THR A 115 -4.28 -13.29 10.98
CA THR A 115 -5.66 -12.88 10.70
C THR A 115 -6.65 -13.42 11.73
N ASP A 116 -6.47 -14.67 12.17
CA ASP A 116 -7.27 -15.25 13.25
C ASP A 116 -7.12 -14.51 14.58
N LYS A 117 -5.91 -14.00 14.90
CA LYS A 117 -5.69 -13.16 16.08
C LYS A 117 -6.43 -11.84 15.96
N LEU A 118 -6.43 -11.22 14.78
CA LEU A 118 -7.20 -10.00 14.53
C LEU A 118 -8.72 -10.25 14.69
N ILE A 119 -9.24 -11.34 14.13
CA ILE A 119 -10.65 -11.76 14.28
C ILE A 119 -10.97 -12.00 15.75
N GLY A 120 -10.11 -12.72 16.48
CA GLY A 120 -10.31 -13.01 17.90
C GLY A 120 -10.36 -11.75 18.76
N ALA A 121 -9.43 -10.82 18.55
CA ALA A 121 -9.39 -9.54 19.26
C ALA A 121 -10.65 -8.69 18.96
N ALA A 122 -11.05 -8.60 17.70
CA ALA A 122 -12.27 -7.88 17.30
C ALA A 122 -13.53 -8.53 17.87
N THR A 123 -13.61 -9.86 17.88
CA THR A 123 -14.72 -10.63 18.49
C THR A 123 -14.82 -10.37 20.00
N GLN A 124 -13.69 -10.33 20.71
CA GLN A 124 -13.68 -10.01 22.14
C GLN A 124 -14.13 -8.57 22.40
N ALA A 125 -13.65 -7.61 21.61
CA ALA A 125 -14.05 -6.21 21.70
C ALA A 125 -15.55 -6.02 21.43
N LEU A 126 -16.10 -6.76 20.47
CA LEU A 126 -17.53 -6.78 20.16
C LEU A 126 -18.35 -7.34 21.34
N ALA A 127 -17.94 -8.46 21.93
CA ALA A 127 -18.62 -9.03 23.10
C ALA A 127 -18.66 -8.06 24.30
N GLN A 128 -17.57 -7.31 24.52
CA GLN A 128 -17.55 -6.26 25.55
C GLN A 128 -18.56 -5.14 25.26
N ALA A 129 -18.65 -4.71 24.01
CA ALA A 129 -19.59 -3.67 23.57
C ALA A 129 -21.06 -4.12 23.70
N GLU A 130 -21.36 -5.38 23.37
CA GLU A 130 -22.69 -6.00 23.57
C GLU A 130 -23.09 -6.02 25.06
N MET A 131 -22.19 -6.46 25.94
CA MET A 131 -22.44 -6.45 27.40
C MET A 131 -22.60 -5.04 27.96
N ALA A 132 -21.85 -4.06 27.42
CA ALA A 132 -21.99 -2.68 27.81
C ALA A 132 -23.36 -2.11 27.38
N LEU A 133 -23.80 -2.39 26.16
CA LEU A 133 -25.12 -2.02 25.65
C LEU A 133 -26.25 -2.60 26.52
N GLY A 134 -26.18 -3.88 26.87
CA GLY A 134 -27.18 -4.52 27.74
C GLY A 134 -27.30 -3.87 29.13
N ARG A 135 -26.23 -3.27 29.64
CA ARG A 135 -26.21 -2.57 30.94
C ARG A 135 -26.77 -1.14 30.86
N ILE A 136 -26.93 -0.56 29.67
CA ILE A 136 -27.49 0.80 29.52
C ILE A 136 -28.98 0.82 29.86
N ALA A 137 -29.73 -0.24 29.55
CA ALA A 137 -31.17 -0.31 29.83
C ALA A 137 -31.52 -0.09 31.31
N ALA A 138 -30.64 -0.53 32.23
CA ALA A 138 -30.82 -0.37 33.68
C ALA A 138 -30.32 0.98 34.22
N ALA A 139 -29.63 1.79 33.41
CA ALA A 139 -29.09 3.08 33.82
C ALA A 139 -30.16 4.19 33.73
N ASP A 140 -30.02 5.23 34.54
CA ASP A 140 -30.88 6.42 34.46
C ASP A 140 -30.58 7.24 33.19
N ARG A 141 -31.54 8.06 32.76
CA ARG A 141 -31.43 8.81 31.50
C ARG A 141 -30.20 9.73 31.41
N THR A 142 -29.75 10.30 32.53
CA THR A 142 -28.61 11.23 32.54
C THR A 142 -27.27 10.50 32.37
N THR A 143 -27.19 9.23 32.78
CA THR A 143 -25.98 8.41 32.62
C THR A 143 -25.94 7.63 31.31
N ARG A 144 -27.06 7.51 30.58
CA ARG A 144 -27.12 6.78 29.30
C ARG A 144 -26.40 7.49 28.16
N GLN A 145 -26.56 8.81 28.01
CA GLN A 145 -25.98 9.55 26.88
C GLN A 145 -24.46 9.36 26.73
N PRO A 146 -23.61 9.60 27.77
CA PRO A 146 -22.17 9.42 27.62
C PRO A 146 -21.78 7.96 27.30
N ARG A 147 -22.57 6.97 27.78
CA ARG A 147 -22.35 5.55 27.44
C ARG A 147 -22.71 5.25 25.99
N TYR A 148 -23.76 5.86 25.45
CA TYR A 148 -24.10 5.74 24.04
C TYR A 148 -23.03 6.37 23.15
N GLU A 149 -22.48 7.52 23.53
CA GLU A 149 -21.35 8.15 22.82
C GLU A 149 -20.13 7.23 22.77
N GLU A 150 -19.78 6.59 23.90
CA GLU A 150 -18.68 5.62 23.96
C GLU A 150 -18.94 4.40 23.06
N LEU A 151 -20.14 3.82 23.11
CA LEU A 151 -20.52 2.70 22.25
C LEU A 151 -20.53 3.07 20.76
N ALA A 152 -20.94 4.29 20.44
CA ALA A 152 -20.92 4.79 19.07
C ALA A 152 -19.49 4.86 18.52
N VAL A 153 -18.55 5.39 19.32
CA VAL A 153 -17.12 5.40 18.95
C VAL A 153 -16.60 3.97 18.81
N ARG A 154 -16.92 3.09 19.77
CA ARG A 154 -16.50 1.68 19.76
C ARG A 154 -17.00 0.93 18.54
N TYR A 155 -18.24 1.17 18.11
CA TYR A 155 -18.78 0.59 16.89
C TYR A 155 -17.98 1.02 15.64
N LEU A 156 -17.63 2.31 15.54
CA LEU A 156 -16.81 2.81 14.42
C LEU A 156 -15.41 2.17 14.40
N GLU A 157 -14.80 1.93 15.57
CA GLU A 157 -13.55 1.18 15.69
C GLU A 157 -13.69 -0.29 15.22
N LEU A 158 -14.77 -0.96 15.62
CA LEU A 158 -15.07 -2.34 15.20
C LEU A 158 -15.29 -2.45 13.69
N ARG A 159 -15.96 -1.46 13.09
CA ARG A 159 -16.10 -1.34 11.62
C ARG A 159 -14.78 -1.09 10.92
N SER A 160 -13.92 -0.26 11.48
CA SER A 160 -12.58 -0.05 10.92
C SER A 160 -11.77 -1.35 10.97
N SER A 161 -11.84 -2.07 12.09
CA SER A 161 -11.21 -3.38 12.27
C SER A 161 -11.75 -4.41 11.28
N MET A 162 -13.06 -4.42 11.04
CA MET A 162 -13.72 -5.28 10.04
C MET A 162 -13.11 -5.11 8.64
N ARG A 163 -12.98 -3.87 8.17
CA ARG A 163 -12.36 -3.59 6.85
C ARG A 163 -10.92 -4.07 6.79
N ASN A 164 -10.15 -3.81 7.84
CA ASN A 164 -8.76 -4.26 7.93
C ASN A 164 -8.65 -5.79 7.89
N ILE A 165 -9.48 -6.49 8.67
CA ILE A 165 -9.51 -7.97 8.68
C ILE A 165 -9.90 -8.50 7.30
N GLY A 166 -10.92 -7.93 6.65
CA GLY A 166 -11.32 -8.31 5.30
C GLY A 166 -10.18 -8.17 4.28
N ALA A 167 -9.43 -7.07 4.34
CA ALA A 167 -8.24 -6.87 3.51
C ALA A 167 -7.16 -7.95 3.77
N HIS A 168 -6.90 -8.28 5.05
CA HIS A 168 -5.98 -9.36 5.41
C HIS A 168 -6.44 -10.73 4.89
N VAL A 169 -7.75 -11.02 4.91
CA VAL A 169 -8.31 -12.27 4.39
C VAL A 169 -8.13 -12.36 2.87
N GLN A 170 -8.47 -11.31 2.13
CA GLN A 170 -8.30 -11.25 0.68
C GLN A 170 -6.81 -11.35 0.29
N TYR A 171 -5.96 -10.59 0.97
CA TYR A 171 -4.52 -10.58 0.73
C TYR A 171 -3.89 -11.95 0.97
N ASN A 172 -4.19 -12.60 2.10
CA ASN A 172 -3.74 -13.95 2.38
C ASN A 172 -4.25 -14.91 1.31
N ARG A 173 -5.53 -14.86 0.95
CA ARG A 173 -6.09 -15.78 -0.07
C ARG A 173 -5.31 -15.70 -1.38
N PHE A 174 -5.07 -14.49 -1.89
CA PHE A 174 -4.29 -14.27 -3.09
C PHE A 174 -2.89 -14.90 -2.99
N TRP A 175 -2.12 -14.53 -1.96
CA TRP A 175 -0.73 -14.95 -1.85
C TRP A 175 -0.56 -16.42 -1.49
N GLN A 176 -1.39 -16.95 -0.60
CA GLN A 176 -1.35 -18.36 -0.21
C GLN A 176 -1.56 -19.27 -1.42
N THR A 177 -2.54 -18.94 -2.27
CA THR A 177 -2.77 -19.65 -3.53
C THR A 177 -1.60 -19.47 -4.50
N ALA A 178 -1.06 -18.25 -4.64
CA ALA A 178 0.08 -17.99 -5.52
C ALA A 178 1.34 -18.78 -5.11
N PHE A 179 1.64 -18.83 -3.81
CA PHE A 179 2.77 -19.61 -3.27
C PHE A 179 2.54 -21.11 -3.42
N ALA A 180 1.34 -21.61 -3.11
CA ALA A 180 1.00 -23.02 -3.31
C ALA A 180 1.14 -23.46 -4.78
N ALA A 181 0.80 -22.58 -5.73
CA ALA A 181 0.90 -22.86 -7.16
C ALA A 181 2.33 -22.73 -7.73
N ASN A 182 3.17 -21.84 -7.18
CA ASN A 182 4.47 -21.48 -7.73
C ASN A 182 5.63 -21.62 -6.72
N LEU A 183 5.55 -22.60 -5.82
CA LEU A 183 6.51 -22.76 -4.72
C LEU A 183 7.96 -22.86 -5.20
N GLU A 184 8.21 -23.52 -6.34
CA GLU A 184 9.56 -23.66 -6.93
C GLU A 184 10.16 -22.34 -7.44
N ARG A 185 9.32 -21.36 -7.82
CA ARG A 185 9.77 -20.03 -8.30
C ARG A 185 9.78 -18.96 -7.22
N SER A 186 9.21 -19.23 -6.05
CA SER A 186 8.93 -18.25 -5.01
C SER A 186 10.15 -17.83 -4.18
N GLY A 187 11.34 -18.33 -4.53
CA GLY A 187 12.59 -18.03 -3.85
C GLY A 187 12.79 -18.88 -2.58
N PRO A 188 13.96 -18.76 -1.93
CA PRO A 188 14.26 -19.53 -0.73
C PRO A 188 13.37 -19.11 0.44
N GLU A 189 12.95 -20.10 1.23
CA GLU A 189 12.32 -19.90 2.53
C GLU A 189 13.19 -19.03 3.44
N ILE A 190 12.57 -18.20 4.28
CA ILE A 190 13.29 -17.35 5.23
C ILE A 190 14.08 -18.22 6.22
N SER A 191 15.40 -18.35 5.99
CA SER A 191 16.36 -18.80 6.99
C SER A 191 16.94 -17.57 7.70
N ALA A 192 16.42 -17.27 8.89
CA ALA A 192 16.91 -16.18 9.75
C ALA A 192 18.34 -16.50 10.20
N PRO A 193 19.41 -15.89 9.63
CA PRO A 193 19.70 -14.47 9.87
C PRO A 193 20.39 -13.70 8.72
N ALA A 194 20.50 -14.23 7.50
CA ALA A 194 21.32 -13.63 6.45
C ALA A 194 20.62 -12.52 5.64
N PHE A 195 19.73 -11.73 6.27
CA PHE A 195 19.07 -10.61 5.59
C PHE A 195 20.03 -9.41 5.46
N GLY A 196 20.80 -9.39 4.38
CA GLY A 196 21.70 -8.29 4.05
C GLY A 196 21.05 -7.26 3.13
N ARG A 197 21.40 -5.97 3.30
CA ARG A 197 21.03 -4.83 2.42
C ARG A 197 21.16 -5.12 0.91
N ARG A 198 22.02 -6.08 0.53
CA ARG A 198 22.30 -6.45 -0.87
C ARG A 198 21.07 -6.95 -1.63
N GLU A 199 20.19 -7.72 -1.01
CA GLU A 199 18.99 -8.23 -1.70
C GLU A 199 17.98 -7.10 -1.99
N MET A 200 17.89 -6.12 -1.09
CA MET A 200 16.97 -4.98 -1.24
C MET A 200 17.36 -4.05 -2.38
N THR A 201 18.66 -3.87 -2.62
CA THR A 201 19.14 -2.99 -3.72
C THR A 201 18.84 -3.58 -5.10
N ALA A 202 18.66 -4.91 -5.19
CA ALA A 202 18.35 -5.61 -6.43
C ALA A 202 16.83 -5.62 -6.76
N ALA A 203 15.96 -5.43 -5.77
CA ALA A 203 14.51 -5.58 -5.92
C ALA A 203 13.85 -4.46 -6.75
N ALA A 204 14.47 -3.28 -6.87
CA ALA A 204 14.02 -2.21 -7.77
C ALA A 204 14.53 -2.42 -9.21
N ALA A 205 14.41 -3.63 -9.76
CA ALA A 205 14.86 -3.89 -11.12
C ALA A 205 13.94 -3.19 -12.12
N LEU A 206 14.52 -2.63 -13.18
CA LEU A 206 13.76 -2.18 -14.33
C LEU A 206 13.41 -3.43 -15.13
N LEU A 207 12.13 -3.82 -15.14
CA LEU A 207 11.68 -5.09 -15.73
C LEU A 207 11.80 -5.02 -17.26
N ASP A 208 11.15 -4.03 -17.85
CA ASP A 208 11.28 -3.63 -19.25
C ASP A 208 10.97 -2.16 -19.36
N THR A 209 11.64 -1.44 -20.27
CA THR A 209 11.31 -0.04 -20.53
C THR A 209 10.27 0.01 -21.64
N PRO A 210 9.06 0.51 -21.36
CA PRO A 210 8.04 0.60 -22.38
C PRO A 210 8.41 1.59 -23.48
N GLU A 211 7.96 1.29 -24.69
CA GLU A 211 8.31 2.05 -25.90
C GLU A 211 7.65 3.42 -26.01
N PHE A 212 6.61 3.66 -25.20
CA PHE A 212 5.94 4.95 -25.11
C PHE A 212 6.73 5.97 -24.27
N ILE A 213 7.89 5.59 -23.73
CA ILE A 213 8.78 6.48 -22.98
C ILE A 213 9.85 7.03 -23.92
N ARG A 214 10.03 8.35 -23.93
CA ARG A 214 11.10 9.02 -24.67
C ARG A 214 12.06 9.69 -23.71
N LEU A 215 13.35 9.61 -24.04
CA LEU A 215 14.40 10.28 -23.29
C LEU A 215 14.97 11.41 -24.12
N GLU A 216 14.96 12.61 -23.57
CA GLU A 216 15.53 13.81 -24.17
C GLU A 216 16.53 14.44 -23.20
N ARG A 217 17.55 15.12 -23.75
CA ARG A 217 18.43 15.99 -22.99
C ARG A 217 18.22 17.42 -23.47
N VAL A 218 17.67 18.27 -22.61
CA VAL A 218 17.32 19.66 -22.94
C VAL A 218 18.10 20.54 -21.98
N GLU A 219 18.85 21.53 -22.46
CA GLU A 219 19.56 22.52 -21.61
C GLU A 219 20.32 21.92 -20.41
N GLY A 220 20.97 20.77 -20.60
CA GLY A 220 21.73 20.09 -19.55
C GLY A 220 20.92 19.22 -18.58
N HIS A 221 19.58 19.18 -18.68
CA HIS A 221 18.73 18.31 -17.87
C HIS A 221 18.19 17.11 -18.67
N TRP A 222 17.95 16.00 -17.97
CA TRP A 222 17.31 14.80 -18.51
C TRP A 222 15.79 14.91 -18.36
N LEU A 223 15.10 14.77 -19.49
CA LEU A 223 13.66 14.80 -19.57
C LEU A 223 13.14 13.44 -20.05
N ILE A 224 12.30 12.80 -19.23
CA ILE A 224 11.64 11.55 -19.56
C ILE A 224 10.19 11.87 -19.91
N ASP A 225 9.85 11.82 -21.19
CA ASP A 225 8.50 12.07 -21.68
C ASP A 225 7.67 10.78 -21.67
N VAL A 226 6.50 10.83 -21.04
CA VAL A 226 5.56 9.71 -20.95
C VAL A 226 4.20 10.16 -21.48
N SER A 227 3.75 9.54 -22.56
CA SER A 227 2.42 9.78 -23.12
C SER A 227 1.41 8.75 -22.61
N LEU A 228 0.38 9.23 -21.90
CA LEU A 228 -0.73 8.44 -21.37
C LEU A 228 -2.00 8.71 -22.19
N TYR A 229 -2.62 7.66 -22.70
CA TYR A 229 -3.96 7.75 -23.26
C TYR A 229 -4.98 7.67 -22.13
N THR A 230 -6.05 8.44 -22.26
CA THR A 230 -7.11 8.46 -21.25
C THR A 230 -8.46 8.74 -21.88
N ASP A 231 -9.49 8.16 -21.31
CA ASP A 231 -10.91 8.43 -21.57
C ASP A 231 -11.54 9.31 -20.50
N ILE A 232 -10.77 9.76 -19.51
CA ILE A 232 -11.22 10.64 -18.44
C ILE A 232 -11.45 12.04 -19.02
N GLU A 233 -12.68 12.53 -18.93
CA GLU A 233 -13.07 13.83 -19.50
C GLU A 233 -12.76 15.00 -18.56
N ASP A 234 -12.58 14.74 -17.26
CA ASP A 234 -12.25 15.75 -16.25
C ASP A 234 -10.80 16.26 -16.41
N ARG A 235 -10.67 17.42 -17.04
CA ARG A 235 -9.37 18.06 -17.31
C ARG A 235 -8.70 18.62 -16.06
N ASP A 236 -9.45 19.01 -15.04
CA ASP A 236 -8.88 19.55 -13.82
C ASP A 236 -8.30 18.43 -12.96
N PHE A 237 -8.99 17.29 -12.90
CA PHE A 237 -8.42 16.06 -12.35
C PHE A 237 -7.13 15.66 -13.07
N LEU A 238 -7.14 15.59 -14.41
CA LEU A 238 -5.94 15.25 -15.18
C LEU A 238 -4.80 16.25 -14.95
N ARG A 239 -5.09 17.56 -14.88
CA ARG A 239 -4.09 18.57 -14.53
C ARG A 239 -3.48 18.29 -13.16
N SER A 240 -4.31 18.00 -12.16
CA SER A 240 -3.86 17.68 -10.79
C SER A 240 -3.01 16.41 -10.75
N VAL A 241 -3.39 15.34 -11.48
CA VAL A 241 -2.55 14.13 -11.62
C VAL A 241 -1.18 14.49 -12.20
N LYS A 242 -1.13 15.24 -13.30
CA LYS A 242 0.13 15.67 -13.94
C LYS A 242 1.00 16.44 -12.96
N GLU A 243 0.45 17.48 -12.33
CA GLU A 243 1.21 18.34 -11.41
C GLU A 243 1.79 17.54 -10.24
N ASN A 244 1.00 16.66 -9.63
CA ASN A 244 1.45 15.84 -8.51
C ASN A 244 2.53 14.83 -8.93
N VAL A 245 2.32 14.10 -10.05
CA VAL A 245 3.29 13.11 -10.53
C VAL A 245 4.60 13.77 -10.94
N GLU A 246 4.56 14.86 -11.70
CA GLU A 246 5.76 15.58 -12.16
C GLU A 246 6.51 16.24 -11.00
N ALA A 247 5.80 16.74 -9.98
CA ALA A 247 6.43 17.29 -8.78
C ALA A 247 7.21 16.23 -8.00
N VAL A 248 6.66 15.01 -7.87
CA VAL A 248 7.33 13.89 -7.18
C VAL A 248 8.47 13.32 -8.02
N TRP A 249 8.29 13.17 -9.34
CA TRP A 249 9.31 12.69 -10.27
C TRP A 249 10.21 13.80 -10.80
N ARG A 250 10.66 14.67 -9.89
CA ARG A 250 11.67 15.68 -10.14
C ARG A 250 12.81 15.51 -9.15
N LEU A 251 14.03 15.41 -9.67
CA LEU A 251 15.22 15.27 -8.85
C LEU A 251 16.33 16.17 -9.36
N ARG A 252 16.92 16.95 -8.46
CA ARG A 252 18.13 17.73 -8.74
C ARG A 252 19.32 17.08 -8.04
N SER A 253 20.33 16.70 -8.82
CA SER A 253 21.63 16.29 -8.32
C SER A 253 22.63 17.46 -8.45
N VAL A 254 23.89 17.22 -8.08
CA VAL A 254 24.97 18.21 -8.24
C VAL A 254 25.22 18.53 -9.71
N ASP A 255 25.20 17.49 -10.56
CA ASP A 255 25.65 17.56 -11.94
C ASP A 255 24.50 17.55 -12.96
N ASP A 256 23.32 17.05 -12.57
CA ASP A 256 22.17 16.87 -13.46
C ASP A 256 20.86 17.26 -12.77
N GLU A 257 19.88 17.67 -13.57
CA GLU A 257 18.47 17.69 -13.17
C GLU A 257 17.72 16.63 -13.98
N PHE A 258 16.86 15.87 -13.31
CA PHE A 258 16.01 14.85 -13.90
C PHE A 258 14.55 15.19 -13.69
N ARG A 259 13.75 15.04 -14.74
CA ARG A 259 12.31 15.30 -14.70
C ARG A 259 11.55 14.25 -15.51
N VAL A 260 10.42 13.79 -14.99
CA VAL A 260 9.38 13.15 -15.80
C VAL A 260 8.41 14.22 -16.28
N ARG A 261 8.01 14.14 -17.56
CA ARG A 261 6.94 14.94 -18.16
C ARG A 261 5.83 14.03 -18.63
N VAL A 262 4.63 14.24 -18.10
CA VAL A 262 3.43 13.47 -18.42
C VAL A 262 2.58 14.22 -19.43
N ASN A 263 2.25 13.57 -20.54
CA ASN A 263 1.38 14.12 -21.57
C ASN A 263 0.13 13.25 -21.70
N PHE A 264 -1.06 13.86 -21.54
CA PHE A 264 -2.33 13.15 -21.72
C PHE A 264 -2.83 13.27 -23.16
N ILE A 265 -3.15 12.14 -23.76
CA ILE A 265 -3.80 12.02 -25.06
C ILE A 265 -5.25 11.57 -24.81
N MET A 266 -6.17 12.52 -24.78
CA MET A 266 -7.58 12.24 -24.53
C MET A 266 -8.22 11.53 -25.74
N ILE A 267 -8.89 10.40 -25.49
CA ILE A 267 -9.78 9.73 -26.43
C ILE A 267 -11.21 9.94 -25.91
N ALA A 268 -12.03 10.67 -26.68
CA ALA A 268 -13.43 10.83 -26.32
C ALA A 268 -14.12 9.45 -26.21
N PRO A 269 -14.98 9.20 -25.21
CA PRO A 269 -15.66 7.90 -25.03
C PRO A 269 -16.33 7.40 -26.31
N ALA A 270 -17.04 8.27 -27.05
CA ALA A 270 -17.66 7.91 -28.32
C ALA A 270 -16.67 7.41 -29.40
N ARG A 271 -15.39 7.79 -29.33
CA ARG A 271 -14.33 7.29 -30.20
C ARG A 271 -13.67 6.01 -29.66
N LEU A 272 -13.67 5.81 -28.35
CA LEU A 272 -13.15 4.59 -27.73
C LEU A 272 -14.10 3.41 -27.95
N TYR A 273 -15.41 3.66 -27.82
CA TYR A 273 -16.48 2.69 -28.02
C TYR A 273 -17.13 2.88 -29.40
N VAL A 274 -16.40 2.65 -30.49
CA VAL A 274 -16.96 2.84 -31.86
C VAL A 274 -18.07 1.83 -32.17
N GLN A 275 -17.97 0.63 -31.61
CA GLN A 275 -18.88 -0.50 -31.88
C GLN A 275 -19.99 -0.68 -30.85
N SER A 276 -20.01 0.16 -29.81
CA SER A 276 -20.94 0.06 -28.68
C SER A 276 -21.22 1.44 -28.10
N HIS A 277 -22.22 1.56 -27.23
CA HIS A 277 -22.38 2.81 -26.49
C HIS A 277 -21.36 2.84 -25.35
N PRO A 278 -20.77 4.02 -25.05
CA PRO A 278 -19.96 4.17 -23.85
C PRO A 278 -20.76 3.73 -22.60
N PRO A 279 -20.13 3.01 -21.65
CA PRO A 279 -20.78 2.66 -20.40
C PRO A 279 -21.26 3.94 -19.68
N PRO A 280 -22.40 3.90 -18.96
CA PRO A 280 -22.78 5.01 -18.11
C PRO A 280 -21.80 5.18 -16.95
N THR A 281 -21.71 6.39 -16.39
CA THR A 281 -20.91 6.65 -15.19
C THR A 281 -21.31 5.71 -14.04
N GLY A 282 -20.33 5.10 -13.39
CA GLY A 282 -20.52 4.11 -12.33
C GLY A 282 -20.76 2.68 -12.81
N ALA A 283 -20.76 2.42 -14.12
CA ALA A 283 -20.86 1.05 -14.64
C ALA A 283 -19.64 0.21 -14.23
N ASP A 284 -19.89 -1.04 -13.83
CA ASP A 284 -18.83 -2.03 -13.63
C ASP A 284 -18.23 -2.42 -14.99
N LEU A 285 -16.91 -2.44 -15.08
CA LEU A 285 -16.20 -2.66 -16.33
C LEU A 285 -15.54 -4.05 -16.35
N VAL A 286 -15.68 -4.74 -17.48
CA VAL A 286 -14.76 -5.83 -17.82
C VAL A 286 -13.44 -5.18 -18.23
N LEU A 287 -12.56 -4.94 -17.26
CA LEU A 287 -11.33 -4.13 -17.41
C LEU A 287 -10.45 -4.59 -18.57
N GLU A 288 -10.29 -5.91 -18.77
CA GLU A 288 -9.51 -6.45 -19.90
C GLU A 288 -10.08 -6.02 -21.26
N HIS A 289 -11.40 -6.11 -21.42
CA HIS A 289 -12.08 -5.64 -22.62
C HIS A 289 -11.94 -4.13 -22.78
N HIS A 290 -12.15 -3.35 -21.71
CA HIS A 290 -11.99 -1.90 -21.73
C HIS A 290 -10.59 -1.47 -22.18
N LEU A 291 -9.55 -2.05 -21.59
CA LEU A 291 -8.14 -1.75 -21.91
C LEU A 291 -7.75 -2.17 -23.34
N SER A 292 -8.45 -3.15 -23.93
CA SER A 292 -8.24 -3.58 -25.31
C SER A 292 -8.67 -2.54 -26.35
N LEU A 293 -9.56 -1.60 -25.96
CA LEU A 293 -10.05 -0.53 -26.83
C LEU A 293 -9.02 0.58 -27.06
N PHE A 294 -8.05 0.74 -26.14
CA PHE A 294 -6.99 1.74 -26.26
C PHE A 294 -5.89 1.29 -27.24
N PRO A 295 -5.22 2.23 -27.95
CA PRO A 295 -4.16 1.90 -28.90
C PRO A 295 -3.12 0.95 -28.29
N PRO A 296 -2.68 -0.10 -29.00
CA PRO A 296 -1.70 -1.04 -28.47
C PRO A 296 -0.37 -0.34 -28.19
N ARG A 297 0.38 -0.82 -27.19
CA ARG A 297 1.71 -0.28 -26.80
C ARG A 297 1.69 1.17 -26.31
N ALA A 298 0.58 1.63 -25.75
CA ALA A 298 0.47 2.92 -25.12
C ALA A 298 0.31 2.80 -23.60
N ALA A 299 0.80 3.77 -22.83
CA ALA A 299 0.43 3.87 -21.42
C ALA A 299 -1.01 4.36 -21.31
N ILE A 300 -1.76 3.90 -20.31
CA ILE A 300 -3.16 4.24 -20.11
C ILE A 300 -3.37 4.78 -18.70
N LEU A 301 -4.22 5.79 -18.57
CA LEU A 301 -4.83 6.21 -17.30
C LEU A 301 -6.36 6.17 -17.49
N THR A 302 -7.06 5.31 -16.75
CA THR A 302 -8.51 5.13 -16.86
C THR A 302 -9.13 4.87 -15.50
N THR A 303 -10.45 4.91 -15.43
CA THR A 303 -11.27 4.54 -14.27
C THR A 303 -11.83 3.13 -14.43
N GLY A 304 -12.67 2.69 -13.48
CA GLY A 304 -13.36 1.40 -13.53
C GLY A 304 -12.88 0.37 -12.52
N ALA A 305 -11.77 0.62 -11.82
CA ALA A 305 -11.29 -0.28 -10.78
C ALA A 305 -11.98 -0.01 -9.44
N ARG A 306 -11.94 -1.01 -8.56
CA ARG A 306 -12.40 -0.87 -7.16
C ARG A 306 -11.36 -0.18 -6.28
N THR A 307 -10.09 -0.36 -6.62
CA THR A 307 -8.94 0.27 -5.95
C THR A 307 -7.95 0.74 -7.00
N THR A 308 -7.23 1.81 -6.72
CA THR A 308 -6.20 2.28 -7.64
C THR A 308 -5.02 1.31 -7.67
N HIS A 309 -4.62 0.88 -8.87
CA HIS A 309 -3.47 -0.01 -9.08
C HIS A 309 -3.02 0.01 -10.54
N VAL A 310 -1.83 -0.53 -10.82
CA VAL A 310 -1.36 -0.77 -12.18
C VAL A 310 -1.67 -2.19 -12.66
N TRP A 311 -2.23 -2.29 -13.86
CA TRP A 311 -2.38 -3.55 -14.61
C TRP A 311 -1.69 -3.40 -15.97
N GLY A 312 -0.54 -4.07 -16.12
CA GLY A 312 0.22 -4.06 -17.37
C GLY A 312 0.71 -2.66 -17.74
N ARG A 313 0.05 -2.03 -18.72
CA ARG A 313 0.37 -0.68 -19.22
C ARG A 313 -0.59 0.41 -18.73
N ALA A 314 -1.51 0.07 -17.82
CA ALA A 314 -2.59 0.95 -17.40
C ALA A 314 -2.51 1.24 -15.90
N ILE A 315 -2.64 2.50 -15.53
CA ILE A 315 -3.05 2.92 -14.18
C ILE A 315 -4.58 2.90 -14.18
N LEU A 316 -5.15 2.03 -13.36
CA LEU A 316 -6.58 1.89 -13.17
C LEU A 316 -6.95 2.61 -11.88
N LEU A 317 -7.78 3.65 -11.96
CA LEU A 317 -8.22 4.43 -10.81
C LEU A 317 -9.43 3.77 -10.14
N GLY A 318 -9.34 3.64 -8.81
CA GLY A 318 -10.48 3.40 -7.94
C GLY A 318 -11.02 4.72 -7.37
N PRO A 319 -12.13 4.69 -6.63
CA PRO A 319 -12.79 5.91 -6.16
C PRO A 319 -12.24 6.42 -4.83
N GLU A 320 -11.35 5.66 -4.17
CA GLU A 320 -10.79 6.04 -2.88
C GLU A 320 -9.81 7.20 -3.01
N ASP A 321 -9.86 8.13 -2.06
CA ASP A 321 -8.90 9.24 -1.95
C ASP A 321 -7.46 8.76 -2.15
N ILE A 322 -6.74 9.42 -3.06
CA ILE A 322 -5.37 9.07 -3.42
C ILE A 322 -4.44 10.25 -3.25
N SER A 323 -3.25 10.00 -2.71
CA SER A 323 -2.23 11.05 -2.62
C SER A 323 -1.42 11.14 -3.91
N GLY A 324 -0.85 12.32 -4.19
CA GLY A 324 0.05 12.53 -5.32
C GLY A 324 1.22 11.55 -5.37
N ARG A 325 1.77 11.18 -4.20
CA ARG A 325 2.87 10.20 -4.09
C ARG A 325 2.47 8.77 -4.47
N VAL A 326 1.26 8.35 -4.12
CA VAL A 326 0.75 7.03 -4.54
C VAL A 326 0.54 7.02 -6.06
N LEU A 327 -0.01 8.08 -6.65
CA LEU A 327 -0.08 8.21 -8.12
C LEU A 327 1.33 8.17 -8.76
N ALA A 328 2.31 8.82 -8.14
CA ALA A 328 3.69 8.79 -8.60
C ALA A 328 4.33 7.39 -8.44
N HIS A 329 3.96 6.62 -7.44
CA HIS A 329 4.35 5.21 -7.30
C HIS A 329 3.79 4.36 -8.45
N GLU A 330 2.48 4.48 -8.74
CA GLU A 330 1.87 3.81 -9.90
C GLU A 330 2.53 4.24 -11.23
N MET A 331 2.90 5.51 -11.36
CA MET A 331 3.70 5.99 -12.49
C MET A 331 5.06 5.29 -12.56
N GLY A 332 5.69 4.98 -11.43
CA GLY A 332 6.91 4.18 -11.38
C GLY A 332 6.76 2.82 -12.07
N HIS A 333 5.62 2.14 -11.88
CA HIS A 333 5.33 0.91 -12.60
C HIS A 333 5.16 1.14 -14.10
N ILE A 334 4.50 2.23 -14.52
CA ILE A 334 4.42 2.61 -15.94
C ILE A 334 5.80 2.92 -16.54
N LEU A 335 6.73 3.43 -15.73
CA LEU A 335 8.13 3.64 -16.13
C LEU A 335 8.94 2.32 -16.20
N GLY A 336 8.36 1.20 -15.77
CA GLY A 336 8.96 -0.13 -15.81
C GLY A 336 9.61 -0.59 -14.51
N PHE A 337 9.45 0.16 -13.41
CA PHE A 337 9.99 -0.25 -12.11
C PHE A 337 9.07 -1.28 -11.45
N SER A 338 9.66 -2.35 -10.95
CA SER A 338 8.98 -3.21 -9.97
C SER A 338 8.95 -2.55 -8.60
N ASP A 339 8.01 -3.01 -7.79
CA ASP A 339 8.12 -2.84 -6.34
C ASP A 339 9.46 -3.32 -5.82
N SER A 340 10.01 -2.57 -4.87
CA SER A 340 11.32 -2.83 -4.28
C SER A 340 11.25 -3.37 -2.85
N TYR A 341 10.05 -3.53 -2.29
CA TYR A 341 9.89 -4.33 -1.09
C TYR A 341 10.12 -5.81 -1.46
N VAL A 342 10.77 -6.54 -0.56
CA VAL A 342 11.04 -7.96 -0.77
C VAL A 342 9.93 -8.75 -0.11
N ARG A 343 9.25 -9.59 -0.90
CA ARG A 343 8.36 -10.62 -0.37
C ARG A 343 9.16 -11.89 -0.14
N ARG A 344 9.04 -12.41 1.07
CA ARG A 344 9.49 -13.75 1.42
C ARG A 344 8.33 -14.50 2.05
N TYR A 345 8.49 -15.81 2.16
CA TYR A 345 7.55 -16.64 2.88
C TYR A 345 8.26 -17.52 3.90
N LYS A 346 7.53 -17.88 4.95
CA LYS A 346 7.90 -18.91 5.92
C LYS A 346 6.80 -19.96 5.93
N ASP A 347 7.16 -21.23 5.84
CA ASP A 347 6.19 -22.32 5.96
C ASP A 347 5.75 -22.47 7.44
N LEU A 348 4.45 -22.44 7.69
CA LEU A 348 3.86 -22.66 9.01
C LEU A 348 3.22 -24.05 9.14
N GLY A 349 3.46 -24.96 8.18
CA GLY A 349 2.85 -26.28 8.12
C GLY A 349 1.35 -26.17 7.88
N ALA A 350 0.54 -26.80 8.73
CA ALA A 350 -0.92 -26.84 8.61
C ALA A 350 -1.61 -25.46 8.61
N ASP A 351 -0.93 -24.41 9.05
CA ASP A 351 -1.43 -23.02 9.03
C ASP A 351 -1.14 -22.27 7.72
N GLY A 352 -0.56 -22.94 6.72
CA GLY A 352 -0.18 -22.34 5.44
C GLY A 352 1.14 -21.57 5.55
N TYR A 353 1.24 -20.48 4.81
CA TYR A 353 2.45 -19.67 4.76
C TYR A 353 2.34 -18.40 5.61
N GLN A 354 3.46 -17.87 6.08
CA GLN A 354 3.57 -16.49 6.52
C GLN A 354 4.27 -15.69 5.42
N ILE A 355 3.53 -14.79 4.77
CA ILE A 355 4.11 -13.82 3.85
C ILE A 355 4.74 -12.71 4.67
N VAL A 356 6.02 -12.46 4.46
CA VAL A 356 6.74 -11.35 5.09
C VAL A 356 7.12 -10.36 4.01
N GLU A 357 6.58 -9.15 4.12
CA GLU A 357 6.96 -8.00 3.32
C GLU A 357 8.02 -7.19 4.07
N LEU A 358 9.18 -7.07 3.44
CA LEU A 358 10.29 -6.30 3.95
C LEU A 358 10.37 -5.03 3.11
N THR A 359 9.82 -3.96 3.68
CA THR A 359 10.10 -2.61 3.18
C THR A 359 11.45 -2.22 3.75
N GLY A 360 12.42 -2.00 2.87
CA GLY A 360 13.71 -1.49 3.31
C GLY A 360 13.43 -0.16 3.94
N GLY A 361 14.09 0.20 5.03
CA GLY A 361 14.08 1.58 5.52
C GLY A 361 14.64 2.60 4.50
N SER A 362 14.74 2.22 3.23
CA SER A 362 14.93 3.08 2.09
C SER A 362 13.77 4.05 2.00
N ASN A 363 14.13 5.32 1.90
CA ASN A 363 13.28 6.39 1.44
C ASN A 363 12.98 6.24 -0.08
N ASP A 364 12.70 5.04 -0.57
CA ASP A 364 12.42 4.72 -1.97
C ASP A 364 10.91 4.68 -2.19
N ILE A 365 10.40 5.48 -3.13
CA ILE A 365 8.99 5.50 -3.52
C ILE A 365 8.49 4.14 -3.99
N MET A 366 9.34 3.33 -4.62
CA MET A 366 9.01 1.97 -5.06
C MET A 366 9.02 0.96 -3.91
N ALA A 367 9.50 1.33 -2.71
CA ALA A 367 9.41 0.49 -1.51
C ALA A 367 8.26 0.91 -0.60
N SER A 368 7.96 2.21 -0.60
CA SER A 368 6.97 2.83 0.28
C SER A 368 6.18 3.89 -0.49
N PRO A 369 5.04 3.54 -1.11
CA PRO A 369 4.25 4.45 -1.93
C PRO A 369 3.79 5.71 -1.19
N ALA A 370 3.56 5.60 0.11
CA ALA A 370 3.00 6.68 0.92
C ALA A 370 4.03 7.66 1.49
N SER A 371 5.30 7.27 1.62
CA SER A 371 6.33 8.11 2.27
C SER A 371 7.70 8.12 1.59
N GLY A 372 7.98 7.18 0.68
CA GLY A 372 9.25 7.07 -0.01
C GLY A 372 9.44 8.15 -1.08
N ALA A 373 10.70 8.53 -1.34
CA ALA A 373 11.08 9.50 -2.36
C ALA A 373 11.55 8.82 -3.65
N VAL A 374 11.45 9.55 -4.77
CA VAL A 374 12.14 9.18 -6.00
C VAL A 374 13.65 9.33 -5.79
N LEU A 375 14.42 8.32 -6.16
CA LEU A 375 15.86 8.23 -5.98
C LEU A 375 16.60 8.50 -7.31
N ALA A 376 17.83 8.99 -7.22
CA ALA A 376 18.70 9.17 -8.39
C ALA A 376 18.90 7.87 -9.19
N SER A 377 18.94 6.75 -8.48
CA SER A 377 19.08 5.42 -9.06
C SER A 377 17.93 5.06 -10.01
N HIS A 378 16.71 5.56 -9.80
CA HIS A 378 15.60 5.35 -10.74
C HIS A 378 15.93 6.03 -12.09
N PHE A 379 16.31 7.30 -12.06
CA PHE A 379 16.66 8.03 -13.28
C PHE A 379 17.87 7.45 -14.00
N TYR A 380 18.93 7.08 -13.27
CA TYR A 380 20.10 6.46 -13.90
C TYR A 380 19.76 5.14 -14.60
N LYS A 381 18.86 4.33 -14.03
CA LYS A 381 18.38 3.09 -14.67
C LYS A 381 17.62 3.40 -15.97
N LEU A 382 16.70 4.37 -15.97
CA LEU A 382 15.98 4.79 -17.17
C LEU A 382 16.92 5.31 -18.25
N VAL A 383 17.82 6.24 -17.88
CA VAL A 383 18.80 6.84 -18.79
C VAL A 383 19.72 5.78 -19.39
N HIS A 384 20.23 4.86 -18.58
CA HIS A 384 21.10 3.78 -19.06
C HIS A 384 20.39 2.88 -20.06
N ARG A 385 19.10 2.57 -19.83
CA ARG A 385 18.32 1.66 -20.66
C ARG A 385 17.81 2.31 -21.95
N LEU A 386 17.41 3.59 -21.90
CA LEU A 386 16.86 4.34 -23.02
C LEU A 386 17.94 4.95 -23.93
N LYS A 387 19.18 5.14 -23.45
CA LYS A 387 20.26 5.67 -24.29
C LYS A 387 20.58 4.71 -25.45
N PRO A 388 20.61 5.20 -26.70
CA PRO A 388 21.09 4.40 -27.81
C PRO A 388 22.55 3.96 -27.53
N LYS A 389 22.86 2.69 -27.82
CA LYS A 389 24.14 2.03 -27.51
C LYS A 389 25.45 2.73 -27.95
N PRO A 390 25.53 3.66 -28.94
CA PRO A 390 26.82 4.25 -29.33
C PRO A 390 27.47 5.16 -28.28
N ILE A 391 26.76 5.59 -27.24
CA ILE A 391 27.21 6.66 -26.30
C ILE A 391 27.67 6.11 -24.93
N LEU A 392 27.48 4.82 -24.64
CA LEU A 392 27.65 4.25 -23.29
C LEU A 392 29.09 4.19 -22.75
N ARG A 393 30.12 4.42 -23.56
CA ARG A 393 31.53 4.32 -23.12
C ARG A 393 31.96 5.46 -22.17
N SER A 394 31.30 6.62 -22.18
CA SER A 394 31.68 7.75 -21.30
C SER A 394 31.06 7.65 -19.88
N LEU A 395 29.83 7.15 -19.76
CA LEU A 395 29.09 7.14 -18.48
C LEU A 395 29.51 6.02 -17.52
N GLN A 396 29.97 4.87 -18.03
CA GLN A 396 30.49 3.79 -17.17
C GLN A 396 31.73 4.21 -16.38
N HIS A 397 32.49 5.19 -16.89
CA HIS A 397 33.64 5.72 -16.19
C HIS A 397 33.27 6.64 -15.01
N GLU A 398 32.15 7.36 -15.11
CA GLU A 398 31.66 8.26 -14.06
C GLU A 398 30.97 7.50 -12.91
N MET A 399 30.11 6.51 -13.22
CA MET A 399 29.39 5.72 -12.21
C MET A 399 30.32 4.98 -11.24
N SER A 400 31.49 4.52 -11.72
CA SER A 400 32.50 3.85 -10.89
C SER A 400 33.12 4.78 -9.82
N SER A 401 33.14 6.09 -10.09
CA SER A 401 33.83 7.08 -9.24
C SER A 401 32.89 7.74 -8.21
N THR A 402 31.63 7.96 -8.58
CA THR A 402 30.67 8.72 -7.76
C THR A 402 30.02 7.86 -6.67
N ASP A 403 29.71 6.58 -6.96
CA ASP A 403 29.12 5.65 -5.97
C ASP A 403 30.11 5.29 -4.84
N ARG A 404 31.41 5.26 -5.13
CA ARG A 404 32.44 5.08 -4.09
C ARG A 404 32.55 6.29 -3.16
N ARG A 405 32.41 7.51 -3.67
CA ARG A 405 32.53 8.74 -2.86
C ARG A 405 31.30 9.02 -2.01
N ALA A 406 30.10 8.79 -2.52
CA ALA A 406 28.86 8.95 -1.75
C ALA A 406 28.76 7.95 -0.58
N THR A 407 29.22 6.71 -0.78
CA THR A 407 29.25 5.68 0.27
C THR A 407 30.28 6.00 1.37
N ILE A 408 31.45 6.53 1.01
CA ILE A 408 32.50 6.91 1.98
C ILE A 408 32.12 8.19 2.76
N ALA A 409 31.51 9.19 2.09
CA ALA A 409 31.11 10.44 2.74
C ALA A 409 29.92 10.28 3.69
N GLY A 410 29.04 9.30 3.45
CA GLY A 410 27.95 8.93 4.37
C GLY A 410 28.42 8.14 5.59
N LEU A 411 29.53 7.38 5.47
CA LEU A 411 30.14 6.64 6.59
C LEU A 411 30.96 7.55 7.52
N ALA A 412 31.55 8.64 7.02
CA ALA A 412 32.37 9.54 7.83
C ALA A 412 31.58 10.51 8.73
N ARG A 413 30.26 10.69 8.51
CA ARG A 413 29.43 11.60 9.32
C ARG A 413 28.68 10.95 10.49
N SER A 414 28.76 9.62 10.63
CA SER A 414 28.04 8.88 11.69
C SER A 414 28.91 8.45 12.87
N VAL A 415 30.15 8.96 12.96
CA VAL A 415 31.06 8.70 14.10
C VAL A 415 31.69 10.02 14.58
N GLU A 416 30.87 10.94 15.06
CA GLU A 416 31.32 11.94 16.04
C GLU A 416 30.62 11.62 17.37
N LEU A 417 31.35 10.91 18.25
CA LEU A 417 30.95 10.76 19.64
C LEU A 417 31.11 12.12 20.34
N PRO A 418 30.16 12.53 21.20
CA PRO A 418 30.26 13.78 21.93
C PRO A 418 31.48 13.74 22.86
N ARG A 419 32.40 14.71 22.70
CA ARG A 419 33.47 14.97 23.64
C ARG A 419 32.88 15.46 24.96
N THR A 420 32.77 14.57 25.94
CA THR A 420 32.51 14.92 27.34
C THR A 420 33.70 15.73 27.87
N SER A 421 33.45 17.01 28.16
CA SER A 421 34.38 17.85 28.89
C SER A 421 34.25 17.53 30.39
N VAL A 422 35.28 16.88 30.94
CA VAL A 422 35.43 16.72 32.39
C VAL A 422 36.01 18.03 32.94
N ARG A 423 35.19 18.80 33.66
CA ARG A 423 35.67 19.85 34.55
C ARG A 423 36.19 19.19 35.83
N VAL A 424 37.49 19.29 36.06
CA VAL A 424 38.10 19.01 37.37
C VAL A 424 37.89 20.25 38.24
N ALA A 425 37.08 20.11 39.29
CA ALA A 425 37.04 21.06 40.39
C ALA A 425 38.26 20.84 41.29
N SER A 426 38.96 21.92 41.61
CA SER A 426 39.90 21.98 42.73
C SER A 426 39.38 23.00 43.74
N ALA A 427 39.64 22.70 45.01
CA ALA A 427 39.15 23.35 46.21
C ALA A 427 39.51 24.83 46.33
#